data_AF-A0A1Z9KNG0-F1
#
_entry.id   AF-A0A1Z9KNG0-F1
#
_cell.length_a   1.000
_cell.length_b   1.000
_cell.length_c   1.000
_cell.angle_alpha   90.00
_cell.angle_beta   90.00
_cell.angle_gamma   90.00
#
_symmetry.space_group_name_H-M   'P 1'
#
loop_
_entity.id
_entity.type
_entity.pdbx_description
1 polymer ?
#
loop_
_entity_poly.entity_id
_entity_poly.type
_entity_poly.pdbx_seq_one_letter_code
_entity_poly.pdbx_strand_id
1 'polypeptide(L)' 'MDLFEYQGKSLYGNYDIAHPNSFLINEIEDLKQGFDLSYPVVVKAQVQVGGRGKAGGIKLADNDEELTKYSNEILG' A
#
# COMPACT_ATOMS: atom_id res chain seq x y z
N MET A 1 -8.84 16.16 -12.07
CA MET A 1 -7.54 15.45 -11.98
C MET A 1 -7.67 14.51 -10.82
N ASP A 2 -7.47 13.22 -11.05
CA ASP A 2 -7.65 12.20 -10.02
C ASP A 2 -6.29 11.81 -9.44
N LEU A 3 -6.21 11.69 -8.11
CA LEU A 3 -5.00 11.29 -7.41
C LEU A 3 -5.05 9.80 -7.07
N PHE A 4 -3.87 9.19 -6.96
CA PHE A 4 -3.74 7.89 -6.31
C PHE A 4 -3.91 8.02 -4.79
N GLU A 5 -4.23 6.91 -4.11
CA GLU A 5 -4.42 6.89 -2.66
C GLU A 5 -3.16 7.37 -1.91
N TYR A 6 -1.97 6.93 -2.32
CA TYR A 6 -0.72 7.35 -1.67
C TYR A 6 -0.45 8.86 -1.82
N GLN A 7 -0.83 9.46 -2.96
CA GLN A 7 -0.67 10.90 -3.20
C GLN A 7 -1.64 11.69 -2.33
N GLY A 8 -2.88 11.23 -2.19
CA GLY A 8 -3.86 11.81 -1.27
C GLY A 8 -3.37 11.78 0.18
N LYS A 9 -2.76 10.67 0.61
CA LYS A 9 -2.15 10.57 1.95
C LYS A 9 -0.96 11.52 2.13
N SER A 10 -0.08 11.62 1.14
CA SER A 10 1.02 12.59 1.18
C SER A 10 0.50 14.02 1.30
N LEU A 11 -0.59 14.35 0.61
CA LEU A 11 -1.26 15.63 0.75
C LEU A 11 -1.81 15.83 2.18
N TYR A 12 -2.44 14.81 2.78
CA TYR A 12 -2.90 14.88 4.17
C TYR A 12 -1.77 15.18 5.14
N GLY A 13 -0.60 14.54 4.94
CA GLY A 13 0.60 14.80 5.74
C GLY A 13 1.09 16.26 5.67
N ASN A 14 0.98 16.91 4.50
CA ASN A 14 1.38 18.32 4.34
C ASN A 14 0.46 19.31 5.09
N TYR A 15 -0.72 18.86 5.53
CA TYR A 15 -1.70 19.67 6.24
C TYR A 15 -1.99 19.14 7.66
N ASP A 16 -1.09 18.30 8.21
CA ASP A 16 -1.23 17.70 9.54
C ASP A 16 -2.55 16.95 9.75
N ILE A 17 -3.14 16.43 8.67
CA ILE A 17 -4.34 15.59 8.74
C ILE A 17 -3.91 14.16 9.05
N ALA A 18 -4.40 13.63 10.17
CA ALA A 18 -4.09 12.27 10.61
C ALA A 18 -4.48 11.23 9.56
N HIS A 19 -3.55 10.33 9.25
CA HIS A 19 -3.73 9.24 8.30
C HIS A 19 -2.83 8.05 8.68
N PRO A 20 -3.17 6.83 8.25
CA PRO A 20 -2.31 5.67 8.51
C PRO A 20 -0.99 5.78 7.75
N ASN A 21 0.12 5.49 8.43
CA ASN A 21 1.43 5.31 7.83
C ASN A 21 1.35 4.31 6.67
N SER A 22 1.99 4.65 5.57
CA SER A 22 2.08 3.77 4.41
C SER A 22 3.25 4.17 3.53
N PHE A 23 3.74 3.22 2.75
CA PHE A 23 4.80 3.44 1.77
C PHE A 23 4.35 2.96 0.39
N LEU A 24 4.85 3.60 -0.65
CA LEU A 24 4.65 3.19 -2.04
C LEU A 24 5.82 2.33 -2.50
N ILE A 25 5.55 1.09 -2.89
CA ILE A 25 6.52 0.26 -3.61
C ILE A 25 6.22 0.27 -5.11
N ASN A 26 7.27 0.27 -5.93
CA ASN A 26 7.17 0.04 -7.37
C ASN A 26 7.69 -1.35 -7.74
N GLU A 27 8.64 -1.87 -6.97
CA GLU A 27 9.25 -3.19 -7.14
C GLU A 27 9.28 -3.93 -5.79
N ILE A 28 9.42 -5.26 -5.82
CA ILE A 28 9.43 -6.08 -4.60
C ILE A 28 10.63 -5.77 -3.73
N GLU A 29 11.75 -5.42 -4.35
CA GLU A 29 13.00 -5.03 -3.70
C GLU A 29 12.82 -3.81 -2.80
N ASP A 30 11.84 -2.94 -3.07
CA ASP A 30 11.54 -1.78 -2.24
C ASP A 30 11.13 -2.17 -0.82
N LEU A 31 10.58 -3.39 -0.62
CA LEU A 31 10.24 -3.91 0.71
C LEU A 31 11.46 -3.97 1.66
N LYS A 32 12.68 -4.04 1.12
CA LYS A 32 13.93 -4.08 1.90
C LYS A 32 14.31 -2.73 2.50
N GLN A 33 13.70 -1.63 2.07
CA GLN A 33 14.01 -0.30 2.60
C GLN A 33 13.62 -0.14 4.08
N GLY A 34 12.94 -1.14 4.66
CA GLY A 34 12.64 -1.19 6.08
C GLY A 34 11.51 -0.21 6.40
N PHE A 35 10.28 -0.67 6.23
CA PHE A 35 9.14 0.13 6.69
C PHE A 35 8.96 -0.08 8.19
N ASP A 36 8.86 1.02 8.93
CA ASP A 36 8.46 0.99 10.34
C ASP A 36 6.94 0.76 10.44
N LEU A 37 6.53 -0.44 10.02
CA LEU A 37 5.15 -0.88 10.00
C LEU A 37 5.01 -2.11 10.90
N SER A 38 4.06 -2.04 11.81
CA SER A 38 3.65 -3.19 12.62
C SER A 38 2.61 -4.00 11.88
N TYR A 39 2.74 -5.33 11.94
CA TYR A 39 1.70 -6.23 11.45
C TYR A 39 0.43 -6.15 12.32
N PRO A 40 -0.75 -6.35 11.72
CA PRO A 40 -0.97 -6.65 10.30
C PRO A 40 -0.93 -5.39 9.41
N VAL A 41 -0.53 -5.57 8.14
CA VAL A 41 -0.45 -4.49 7.14
C VAL A 41 -1.36 -4.78 5.94
N VAL A 42 -1.79 -3.72 5.24
CA VAL A 42 -2.67 -3.87 4.06
C VAL A 42 -1.90 -3.53 2.79
N VAL A 43 -1.75 -4.52 1.91
CA VAL A 43 -1.19 -4.36 0.56
C VAL A 43 -2.31 -3.92 -0.39
N LYS A 44 -2.14 -2.77 -1.05
CA LYS A 44 -3.18 -2.17 -1.90
C LYS A 44 -2.61 -1.77 -3.26
N ALA A 45 -3.23 -2.30 -4.32
CA ALA A 45 -3.01 -1.83 -5.68
C ALA A 45 -3.28 -0.32 -5.78
N GLN A 46 -2.37 0.42 -6.42
CA GLN A 46 -2.55 1.83 -6.70
C GLN A 46 -3.16 2.02 -8.09
N VAL A 47 -4.47 2.25 -8.13
CA VAL A 47 -5.22 2.63 -9.34
C VAL A 47 -6.22 3.73 -9.00
N GLN A 48 -6.61 4.53 -9.99
CA GLN A 48 -7.59 5.63 -9.81
C GLN A 48 -9.04 5.13 -9.69
N VAL A 49 -9.31 3.88 -10.09
CA VAL A 49 -10.66 3.30 -10.06
C VAL A 49 -10.96 2.61 -8.73
N GLY A 50 -12.24 2.64 -8.34
CA GLY A 50 -12.76 1.87 -7.21
C GLY A 50 -12.83 0.36 -7.51
N GLY A 51 -13.28 -0.43 -6.51
CA GLY A 51 -13.54 -1.87 -6.69
C GLY A 51 -12.35 -2.80 -6.45
N ARG A 52 -11.16 -2.27 -6.11
CA ARG A 52 -9.92 -3.04 -5.85
C ARG A 52 -10.11 -4.24 -4.92
N GLY A 53 -10.87 -4.08 -3.83
CA GLY A 53 -11.12 -5.18 -2.88
C GLY A 53 -11.88 -6.36 -3.52
N LYS A 54 -12.87 -6.09 -4.38
CA LYS A 54 -13.61 -7.14 -5.11
C LYS A 54 -12.75 -7.78 -6.20
N ALA A 55 -11.82 -7.03 -6.77
CA ALA A 55 -10.90 -7.50 -7.80
C ALA A 55 -9.65 -8.21 -7.24
N GLY A 56 -9.51 -8.34 -5.91
CA GLY A 56 -8.35 -8.96 -5.27
C GLY A 56 -7.12 -8.05 -5.14
N GLY A 57 -7.22 -6.77 -5.50
CA GLY A 57 -6.15 -5.78 -5.37
C GLY A 57 -5.99 -5.16 -3.97
N ILE A 58 -6.61 -5.75 -2.95
CA ILE A 58 -6.43 -5.39 -1.54
C ILE A 58 -6.26 -6.69 -0.75
N LYS A 59 -5.14 -6.85 -0.05
CA LYS A 59 -4.85 -8.02 0.78
C LYS A 59 -4.30 -7.61 2.15
N LEU A 60 -4.69 -8.33 3.20
CA LEU A 60 -4.18 -8.16 4.55
C LEU A 60 -3.04 -9.16 4.76
N ALA A 61 -1.86 -8.68 5.13
CA ALA A 61 -0.70 -9.50 5.45
C ALA A 61 -0.43 -9.46 6.97
N ASP A 62 -0.25 -10.62 7.57
CA ASP A 62 0.02 -10.77 8.99
C ASP A 62 1.54 -10.92 9.31
N ASN A 63 2.38 -11.09 8.29
CA ASN A 63 3.83 -11.27 8.41
C ASN A 63 4.59 -10.95 7.11
N ASP A 64 5.93 -11.00 7.15
CA ASP A 64 6.81 -10.67 6.01
C ASP A 64 6.64 -11.60 4.80
N GLU A 65 6.33 -12.88 5.03
CA GLU A 65 6.12 -13.87 3.97
C GLU A 65 4.85 -13.52 3.19
N GLU A 66 3.76 -13.25 3.90
CA GLU A 66 2.50 -12.80 3.30
C GLU A 66 2.63 -11.43 2.63
N LEU A 67 3.35 -10.49 3.23
CA LEU A 67 3.62 -9.18 2.64
C LEU A 67 4.32 -9.32 1.29
N THR A 68 5.37 -10.13 1.24
CA THR A 68 6.14 -10.39 0.01
C THR A 68 5.27 -11.10 -1.03
N LYS A 69 4.53 -12.13 -0.63
CA LYS A 69 3.63 -12.88 -1.51
C LYS A 69 2.56 -11.98 -2.12
N TYR A 70 1.81 -11.24 -1.30
CA TYR A 70 0.72 -10.40 -1.77
C TYR A 70 1.21 -9.21 -2.59
N SER A 71 2.40 -8.68 -2.30
CA SER A 71 3.03 -7.66 -3.13
C SER A 71 3.34 -8.19 -4.52
N ASN A 72 3.91 -9.40 -4.64
CA ASN A 72 4.15 -10.05 -5.94
C ASN A 72 2.84 -10.28 -6.71
N GLU A 73 1.82 -10.83 -6.04
CA GLU A 73 0.51 -11.09 -6.69
C GLU A 73 -0.18 -9.81 -7.20
N ILE A 74 0.06 -8.67 -6.57
CA ILE A 74 -0.55 -7.38 -6.94
C ILE A 74 0.28 -6.64 -7.99
N LEU A 75 1.61 -6.65 -7.90
CA LEU A 75 2.49 -5.99 -8.87
C LEU A 75 2.54 -6.74 -10.21
N GLY A 76 2.43 -8.07 -10.18
CA GLY A 76 2.52 -8.94 -11.37
C GLY A 76 3.96 -9.21 -11.76
#